data_AF-A0A8J4RZC5-F1
#
_entry.id   AF-A0A8J4RZC5-F1
#
_cell.length_a   1.000
_cell.length_b   1.000
_cell.length_c   1.000
_cell.angle_alpha   90.00
_cell.angle_beta   90.00
_cell.angle_gamma   90.00
#
_symmetry.space_group_name_H-M   'P 1'
#
loop_
_entity.id
_entity.type
_entity.pdbx_description
1 polymer ?
#
loop_
_entity_poly.entity_id
_entity_poly.type
_entity_poly.pdbx_seq_one_letter_code
_entity_poly.pdbx_strand_id
1 'polypeptide(L)'
;MASSIITRAAEFCSSPKFERVFDNFAREHADAFIDATEAKGGDVEHKHEYKELHDQYLKLFEEELSEFVESEGSTIEEFFKECREIHDGEYTALFEEHTYAWFVEHLLACMDYKHFYGLMVNEARHMSRK
;
A
#
# COMPACT_ATOMS: atom_id res chain seq x y z
N MET A 1 -20.75 3.42 18.88
CA MET A 1 -20.75 3.93 17.49
C MET A 1 -20.39 2.75 16.61
N ALA A 2 -21.14 2.50 15.53
CA ALA A 2 -20.78 1.42 14.62
C ALA A 2 -19.38 1.71 14.07
N SER A 3 -18.45 0.76 14.22
CA SER A 3 -17.11 0.88 13.63
C SER A 3 -17.28 0.81 12.11
N SER A 4 -16.98 1.90 11.41
CA SER A 4 -17.03 1.92 9.94
C SER A 4 -16.08 0.88 9.38
N ILE A 5 -16.31 0.43 8.14
CA ILE A 5 -15.36 -0.49 7.47
C ILE A 5 -13.96 0.15 7.40
N ILE A 6 -13.88 1.49 7.29
CA ILE A 6 -12.63 2.26 7.34
C ILE A 6 -11.87 2.08 8.67
N THR A 7 -12.58 2.10 9.81
CA THR A 7 -11.94 1.92 11.12
C THR A 7 -11.32 0.53 11.22
N ARG A 8 -12.07 -0.51 10.82
CA ARG A 8 -11.62 -1.90 10.85
C ARG A 8 -10.49 -2.15 9.85
N ALA A 9 -10.56 -1.54 8.67
CA ALA A 9 -9.51 -1.61 7.66
C ALA A 9 -8.21 -0.93 8.14
N ALA A 10 -8.30 0.20 8.85
CA ALA A 10 -7.13 0.84 9.42
C ALA A 10 -6.42 -0.05 10.45
N GLU A 11 -7.19 -0.76 11.28
CA GLU A 11 -6.65 -1.76 12.22
C GLU A 11 -6.04 -2.97 11.50
N PHE A 12 -6.68 -3.44 10.43
CA PHE A 12 -6.19 -4.56 9.61
C PHE A 12 -4.90 -4.22 8.87
N CYS A 13 -4.83 -3.06 8.21
CA CYS A 13 -3.63 -2.60 7.51
C CYS A 13 -2.45 -2.37 8.46
N SER A 14 -2.73 -2.02 9.73
CA SER A 14 -1.71 -1.89 10.79
C SER A 14 -1.37 -3.24 11.45
N SER A 15 -1.97 -4.34 10.99
CA SER A 15 -1.75 -5.65 11.58
C SER A 15 -0.46 -6.30 11.09
N PRO A 16 0.24 -7.07 11.94
CA PRO A 16 1.41 -7.82 11.51
C PRO A 16 1.11 -8.86 10.44
N LYS A 17 -0.16 -9.27 10.26
CA LYS A 17 -0.54 -10.20 9.19
C LYS A 17 -0.38 -9.50 7.84
N PHE A 18 -0.95 -8.31 7.72
CA PHE A 18 -0.93 -7.52 6.50
C PHE A 18 0.50 -7.11 6.15
N GLU A 19 1.24 -6.54 7.10
CA GLU A 19 2.66 -6.16 6.90
C GLU A 19 3.52 -7.34 6.40
N ARG A 20 3.33 -8.54 6.98
CA ARG A 20 4.09 -9.73 6.57
C ARG A 20 3.86 -10.15 5.13
N VAL A 21 2.66 -9.95 4.58
CA VAL A 21 2.37 -10.29 3.19
C VAL A 21 3.25 -9.45 2.25
N PHE A 22 3.35 -8.14 2.51
CA PHE A 22 4.16 -7.23 1.71
C PHE A 22 5.66 -7.39 1.97
N ASP A 23 6.07 -7.65 3.22
CA ASP A 23 7.47 -7.98 3.53
C ASP A 23 7.94 -9.24 2.79
N ASN A 24 7.09 -10.26 2.71
CA ASN A 24 7.40 -11.48 1.96
C ASN A 24 7.50 -11.20 0.46
N PHE A 25 6.54 -10.46 -0.10
CA PHE A 25 6.59 -10.04 -1.50
C PHE A 25 7.88 -9.25 -1.80
N ALA A 26 8.23 -8.29 -0.94
CA ALA A 26 9.45 -7.51 -1.09
C ALA A 26 10.69 -8.40 -1.08
N ARG A 27 10.78 -9.37 -0.16
CA ARG A 27 11.92 -10.30 -0.09
C ARG A 27 12.04 -11.22 -1.30
N GLU A 28 10.93 -11.67 -1.85
CA GLU A 28 10.93 -12.58 -3.01
C GLU A 28 11.30 -11.87 -4.31
N HIS A 29 11.03 -10.57 -4.41
CA HIS A 29 11.18 -9.80 -5.64
C HIS A 29 12.26 -8.70 -5.58
N ALA A 30 12.86 -8.43 -4.41
CA ALA A 30 13.90 -7.42 -4.23
C ALA A 30 15.17 -7.67 -5.05
N ASP A 31 15.45 -8.94 -5.40
CA ASP A 31 16.61 -9.30 -6.23
C ASP A 31 16.59 -8.57 -7.59
N ALA A 32 15.40 -8.34 -8.17
CA ALA A 32 15.25 -7.59 -9.42
C ALA A 32 15.77 -6.13 -9.31
N PHE A 33 15.79 -5.58 -8.09
CA PHE A 33 16.18 -4.20 -7.78
C PHE A 33 17.63 -4.08 -7.32
N ILE A 34 18.42 -5.16 -7.25
CA ILE A 34 19.85 -5.10 -6.85
C ILE A 34 20.62 -4.12 -7.75
N ASP A 35 20.42 -4.18 -9.06
CA ASP A 35 21.06 -3.27 -10.02
C ASP A 35 20.73 -1.79 -9.72
N ALA A 36 19.48 -1.52 -9.29
CA ALA A 36 19.05 -0.18 -8.90
C ALA A 36 19.76 0.31 -7.62
N THR A 37 20.27 -0.60 -6.78
CA THR A 37 21.07 -0.23 -5.60
C THR A 37 22.48 0.20 -5.96
N GLU A 38 23.03 -0.29 -7.07
CA GLU A 38 24.41 -0.06 -7.51
C GLU A 38 24.56 1.16 -8.44
N ALA A 39 23.46 1.67 -8.97
CA ALA A 39 23.42 2.82 -9.86
C ALA A 39 23.95 4.10 -9.16
N LYS A 40 25.25 4.38 -9.34
CA LYS A 40 25.91 5.61 -8.89
C LYS A 40 25.57 6.76 -9.85
N GLY A 41 24.42 7.40 -9.67
CA GLY A 41 24.10 8.57 -10.50
C GLY A 41 22.70 9.16 -10.41
N GLY A 42 21.75 8.49 -9.72
CA GLY A 42 20.40 9.02 -9.51
C GLY A 42 19.45 8.84 -10.71
N ASP A 43 19.95 8.43 -11.88
CA ASP A 43 19.13 8.07 -13.04
C ASP A 43 19.19 6.56 -13.22
N VAL A 44 18.30 5.85 -12.52
CA VAL A 44 18.15 4.40 -12.65
C VAL A 44 17.21 4.16 -13.82
N GLU A 45 17.64 3.38 -14.81
CA GLU A 45 16.72 2.91 -15.84
C GLU A 45 15.63 2.06 -15.17
N HIS A 46 14.40 2.59 -15.16
CA HIS A 46 13.25 1.88 -14.63
C HIS A 46 12.88 0.77 -15.60
N LYS A 47 13.30 -0.45 -15.27
CA LYS A 47 13.01 -1.65 -16.06
C LYS A 47 11.50 -1.87 -16.14
N HIS A 48 11.04 -2.41 -17.27
CA HIS A 48 9.65 -2.81 -17.45
C HIS A 48 9.18 -3.76 -16.34
N GLU A 49 10.07 -4.66 -15.93
CA GLU A 49 9.89 -5.59 -14.81
C GLU A 49 9.48 -4.90 -13.49
N TYR A 50 9.97 -3.69 -13.20
CA TYR A 50 9.57 -2.96 -11.99
C TYR A 50 8.10 -2.55 -12.02
N LYS A 51 7.57 -2.24 -13.22
CA LYS A 51 6.17 -1.90 -13.38
C LYS A 51 5.30 -3.15 -13.29
N GLU A 52 5.73 -4.26 -13.87
CA GLU A 52 5.04 -5.55 -13.75
C GLU A 52 4.96 -6.02 -12.29
N LEU A 53 6.04 -5.87 -11.53
CA LEU A 53 6.07 -6.17 -10.09
C LEU A 53 5.19 -5.21 -9.28
N HIS A 54 5.12 -3.93 -9.65
CA HIS A 54 4.20 -2.97 -9.02
C HIS A 54 2.74 -3.36 -9.27
N ASP A 55 2.39 -3.77 -10.49
CA ASP A 55 1.03 -4.21 -10.82
C ASP A 55 0.66 -5.50 -10.06
N GLN A 56 1.61 -6.43 -9.88
CA GLN A 56 1.42 -7.63 -9.05
C GLN A 56 1.26 -7.26 -7.56
N TYR A 57 2.05 -6.32 -7.06
CA TYR A 57 1.95 -5.80 -5.70
C TYR A 57 0.58 -5.16 -5.44
N LEU A 58 0.09 -4.33 -6.37
CA LEU A 58 -1.23 -3.72 -6.29
C LEU A 58 -2.35 -4.76 -6.26
N LYS A 59 -2.22 -5.80 -7.09
CA LYS A 59 -3.19 -6.90 -7.12
C LYS A 59 -3.22 -7.67 -5.79
N LEU A 60 -2.05 -7.97 -5.22
CA LEU A 60 -1.96 -8.62 -3.89
C LEU A 60 -2.60 -7.75 -2.80
N PHE A 61 -2.37 -6.43 -2.86
CA PHE A 61 -2.97 -5.47 -1.94
C PHE A 61 -4.49 -5.43 -2.05
N GLU A 62 -5.01 -5.39 -3.28
CA GLU A 62 -6.45 -5.42 -3.56
C GLU A 62 -7.09 -6.74 -3.13
N GLU A 63 -6.42 -7.88 -3.36
CA GLU A 63 -6.90 -9.21 -2.94
C GLU A 63 -6.99 -9.32 -1.40
N GLU A 64 -5.93 -8.99 -0.66
CA GLU A 64 -5.96 -9.07 0.82
C GLU A 64 -6.97 -8.10 1.44
N LEU A 65 -7.13 -6.89 0.88
CA LEU A 65 -8.15 -5.95 1.32
C LEU A 65 -9.56 -6.43 0.97
N SER A 66 -9.77 -6.97 -0.23
CA SER A 66 -11.07 -7.48 -0.65
C SER A 66 -11.51 -8.65 0.23
N GLU A 67 -10.61 -9.61 0.47
CA GLU A 67 -10.88 -10.73 1.38
C GLU A 67 -11.24 -10.25 2.79
N PHE A 68 -10.52 -9.26 3.31
CA PHE A 68 -10.82 -8.66 4.61
C PHE A 68 -12.19 -7.98 4.62
N VAL A 69 -12.45 -7.10 3.65
CA VAL A 69 -13.69 -6.31 3.58
C VAL A 69 -14.91 -7.22 3.42
N GLU A 70 -14.81 -8.25 2.57
CA GLU A 70 -15.83 -9.27 2.39
C GLU A 70 -16.06 -10.08 3.68
N SER A 71 -14.99 -10.43 4.40
CA SER A 71 -15.11 -11.13 5.69
C SER A 71 -15.82 -10.32 6.77
N GLU A 72 -15.74 -8.99 6.68
CA GLU A 72 -16.40 -8.02 7.57
C GLU A 72 -17.85 -7.70 7.13
N GLY A 73 -18.33 -8.30 6.04
CA GLY A 73 -19.69 -8.17 5.52
C GLY A 73 -19.93 -6.95 4.63
N SER A 74 -18.88 -6.33 4.10
CA SER A 74 -18.94 -5.20 3.16
C SER A 74 -18.34 -5.61 1.81
N THR A 75 -18.47 -4.76 0.79
CA THR A 75 -17.77 -4.96 -0.49
C THR A 75 -16.60 -4.01 -0.68
N ILE A 76 -15.64 -4.39 -1.52
CA ILE A 76 -14.47 -3.55 -1.82
C ILE A 76 -14.90 -2.22 -2.47
N GLU A 77 -15.99 -2.19 -3.26
CA GLU A 77 -16.52 -0.97 -3.84
C GLU A 77 -17.08 0.00 -2.78
N GLU A 78 -17.73 -0.52 -1.74
CA GLU A 78 -18.21 0.28 -0.60
C GLU A 78 -17.03 0.88 0.16
N PHE A 79 -16.00 0.06 0.43
CA PHE A 79 -14.77 0.53 1.07
C PHE A 79 -14.07 1.64 0.27
N PHE A 80 -13.92 1.48 -1.05
CA PHE A 80 -13.33 2.52 -1.89
C PHE A 80 -14.21 3.76 -2.03
N LYS A 81 -15.53 3.60 -1.97
CA LYS A 81 -16.46 4.74 -1.93
C LYS A 81 -16.26 5.55 -0.66
N GLU A 82 -16.21 4.90 0.50
CA GLU A 82 -15.92 5.58 1.77
C GLU A 82 -14.53 6.24 1.77
N CYS A 83 -13.50 5.59 1.24
CA CYS A 83 -12.18 6.19 1.08
C CYS A 83 -12.23 7.48 0.25
N ARG A 84 -12.95 7.47 -0.88
CA ARG A 84 -13.12 8.66 -1.74
C ARG A 84 -13.86 9.78 -1.03
N GLU A 85 -14.96 9.47 -0.34
CA GLU A 85 -15.75 10.47 0.40
C GLU A 85 -14.92 11.14 1.50
N ILE A 86 -14.03 10.39 2.16
CA ILE A 86 -13.08 10.92 3.15
C ILE A 86 -12.03 11.82 2.48
N HIS A 87 -11.44 11.36 1.37
CA HIS A 87 -10.41 12.09 0.64
C HIS A 87 -10.94 13.41 0.05
N ASP A 88 -12.14 13.38 -0.53
CA ASP A 88 -12.75 14.55 -1.19
C ASP A 88 -13.40 15.51 -0.17
N GLY A 89 -13.36 15.18 1.13
CA GLY A 89 -13.83 16.02 2.21
C GLY A 89 -15.35 16.11 2.34
N GLU A 90 -16.10 15.22 1.69
CA GLU A 90 -17.58 15.23 1.65
C GLU A 90 -18.22 15.01 3.03
N TYR A 91 -17.46 14.56 4.03
CA TYR A 91 -17.90 14.38 5.42
C TYR A 91 -17.53 15.50 6.39
N THR A 92 -16.84 16.53 5.93
CA THR A 92 -16.35 17.59 6.83
C THR A 92 -17.38 18.71 6.97
N ALA A 93 -17.90 18.93 8.19
CA ALA A 93 -18.39 20.25 8.53
C ALA A 93 -17.22 21.21 8.29
N LEU A 94 -17.45 22.38 7.69
CA LEU A 94 -16.52 23.37 7.10
C LEU A 94 -15.14 23.64 7.78
N PHE A 95 -14.82 23.05 8.93
CA PHE A 95 -13.59 23.22 9.70
C PHE A 95 -13.04 21.97 10.42
N GLU A 96 -13.56 20.75 10.21
CA GLU A 96 -13.04 19.53 10.87
C GLU A 96 -12.56 18.48 9.87
N GLU A 97 -11.29 18.08 9.99
CA GLU A 97 -10.71 16.98 9.22
C GLU A 97 -11.30 15.63 9.65
N HIS A 98 -11.63 14.77 8.69
CA HIS A 98 -12.15 13.44 8.99
C HIS A 98 -11.10 12.61 9.75
N THR A 99 -11.51 11.91 10.81
CA THR A 99 -10.60 11.18 11.73
C THR A 99 -9.66 10.18 11.04
N TYR A 100 -10.02 9.70 9.85
CA TYR A 100 -9.26 8.71 9.07
C TYR A 100 -8.68 9.27 7.76
N ALA A 101 -8.65 10.59 7.55
CA ALA A 101 -8.03 11.18 6.36
C ALA A 101 -6.55 10.75 6.22
N TRP A 102 -5.79 10.82 7.32
CA TRP A 102 -4.40 10.35 7.38
C TRP A 102 -4.24 8.88 6.97
N PHE A 103 -5.21 8.02 7.29
CA PHE A 103 -5.17 6.60 6.93
C PHE A 103 -5.40 6.41 5.44
N VAL A 104 -6.38 7.11 4.86
CA VAL A 104 -6.66 7.04 3.41
C VAL A 104 -5.47 7.59 2.62
N GLU A 105 -4.88 8.70 3.04
CA GLU A 105 -3.65 9.23 2.43
C GLU A 105 -2.49 8.23 2.52
N HIS A 106 -2.31 7.60 3.67
CA HIS A 106 -1.29 6.58 3.86
C HIS A 106 -1.53 5.35 2.97
N LEU A 107 -2.77 4.89 2.88
CA LEU A 107 -3.19 3.77 2.03
C LEU A 107 -2.85 4.05 0.56
N LEU A 108 -3.21 5.23 0.06
CA LEU A 108 -2.91 5.66 -1.30
C LEU A 108 -1.40 5.78 -1.54
N ALA A 109 -0.66 6.29 -0.55
CA ALA A 109 0.79 6.38 -0.64
C ALA A 109 1.45 4.98 -0.73
N CYS A 110 0.96 3.99 0.02
CA CYS A 110 1.45 2.61 -0.05
C CYS A 110 1.20 1.94 -1.41
N MET A 111 0.18 2.39 -2.15
CA MET A 111 -0.14 1.92 -3.50
C MET A 111 0.66 2.67 -4.59
N ASP A 112 1.27 3.82 -4.27
CA ASP A 112 2.01 4.60 -5.26
C ASP A 112 3.32 3.92 -5.67
N TYR A 113 3.64 4.02 -6.96
CA TYR A 113 4.85 3.43 -7.55
C TYR A 113 6.14 3.90 -6.85
N LYS A 114 6.22 5.17 -6.46
CA LYS A 114 7.42 5.72 -5.80
C LYS A 114 7.64 5.08 -4.43
N HIS A 115 6.57 4.85 -3.68
CA HIS A 115 6.66 4.22 -2.37
C HIS A 115 7.06 2.75 -2.52
N PHE A 116 6.39 2.03 -3.43
CA PHE A 116 6.74 0.66 -3.80
C PHE A 116 8.21 0.54 -4.23
N TYR A 117 8.66 1.39 -5.14
CA TYR A 117 10.05 1.39 -5.63
C TYR A 117 11.04 1.62 -4.47
N GLY A 118 10.75 2.56 -3.58
CA GLY A 118 11.56 2.82 -2.39
C GLY A 118 11.67 1.62 -1.46
N LEU A 119 10.55 0.92 -1.22
CA LEU A 119 10.48 -0.30 -0.42
C LEU A 119 11.38 -1.40 -1.03
N MET A 120 11.22 -1.68 -2.32
CA MET A 120 11.96 -2.74 -3.02
C MET A 120 13.46 -2.46 -3.06
N VAL A 121 13.87 -1.23 -3.36
CA VAL A 121 15.29 -0.83 -3.34
C VAL A 121 15.88 -0.92 -1.94
N ASN A 122 15.11 -0.58 -0.90
CA ASN A 122 15.57 -0.70 0.47
C ASN A 122 15.79 -2.17 0.86
N GLU A 123 14.83 -3.05 0.55
CA GLU A 123 14.96 -4.48 0.83
C GLU A 123 16.12 -5.11 0.05
N ALA A 124 16.29 -4.75 -1.23
CA ALA A 124 17.43 -5.19 -2.04
C ALA A 124 18.78 -4.78 -1.42
N ARG A 125 18.88 -3.56 -0.86
CA ARG A 125 20.06 -3.10 -0.12
C ARG A 125 20.29 -3.87 1.17
N HIS A 126 19.23 -4.30 1.85
CA HIS A 126 19.36 -5.15 3.05
C HIS A 126 19.85 -6.55 2.69
N MET A 127 19.41 -7.10 1.57
CA MET A 127 19.85 -8.40 1.07
C MET A 127 21.31 -8.37 0.61
N SER A 128 21.75 -7.34 -0.12
CA SER A 128 23.14 -7.23 -0.61
C SER A 128 24.19 -6.98 0.47
N ARG A 129 23.78 -6.63 1.69
CA ARG A 129 24.65 -6.42 2.85
C ARG A 129 24.84 -7.67 3.73
N LYS A 130 24.08 -8.74 3.47
CA LYS A 130 24.24 -10.04 4.17
C LYS A 130 25.23 -10.93 3.44
#